data_AF-A0A1R1SR14-F1
#
_entry.id   AF-A0A1R1SR14-F1
#
_cell.length_a   1.000
_cell.length_b   1.000
_cell.length_c   1.000
_cell.angle_alpha   90.00
_cell.angle_beta   90.00
_cell.angle_gamma   90.00
#
_symmetry.space_group_name_H-M   'P 1'
#
loop_
_entity.id
_entity.type
_entity.pdbx_description
1 polymer ?
#
loop_
_entity_poly.entity_id
_entity_poly.type
_entity_poly.pdbx_seq_one_letter_code
_entity_poly.pdbx_strand_id
1 'polypeptide(L)'
;MRLNEAGKTSPATASGDLIVYRDDLGRVGHEAFLLHDRLKKAGDMTRGAKDDGSTAKAASVLAMHHFTLGGALTTMTMIWNDQLKTLLQACAHISNHLDYSKKSQAHTDAKIAADMARRDGAAMPVSEISKYYE
;
A
#
# COMPACT_ATOMS: atom_id res chain seq x y z
N MET A 1 14.04 -12.22 5.03
CA MET A 1 13.21 -12.75 3.94
C MET A 1 13.95 -12.55 2.64
N ARG A 2 14.18 -13.62 1.89
CA ARG A 2 14.82 -13.60 0.58
C ARG A 2 13.73 -13.78 -0.48
N LEU A 3 13.71 -12.91 -1.47
CA LEU A 3 12.80 -13.01 -2.61
C LEU A 3 13.36 -14.06 -3.57
N ASN A 4 12.47 -14.97 -3.96
CA ASN A 4 12.76 -16.18 -4.71
C ASN A 4 13.19 -15.87 -6.14
N GLU A 5 14.02 -16.75 -6.68
CA GLU A 5 14.78 -16.60 -7.92
C GLU A 5 13.88 -16.56 -9.17
N ALA A 6 14.01 -15.49 -9.95
CA ALA A 6 13.60 -15.50 -11.36
C ALA A 6 14.79 -15.95 -12.21
N GLY A 7 14.53 -16.87 -13.14
CA GLY A 7 15.48 -17.76 -13.79
C GLY A 7 16.72 -17.12 -14.43
N LYS A 8 17.79 -17.91 -14.44
CA LYS A 8 19.09 -17.57 -15.02
C LYS A 8 19.04 -17.61 -16.56
N THR A 9 19.57 -16.52 -17.14
CA THR A 9 20.20 -16.36 -18.47
C THR A 9 19.37 -16.02 -19.71
N SER A 10 19.42 -14.74 -20.11
CA SER A 10 20.00 -14.32 -21.40
C SER A 10 20.49 -12.86 -21.30
N PRO A 11 21.60 -12.48 -21.99
CA PRO A 11 22.31 -11.23 -21.73
C PRO A 11 21.80 -10.05 -22.56
N ALA A 12 21.86 -8.87 -21.93
CA ALA A 12 21.88 -7.52 -22.50
C ALA A 12 20.67 -7.03 -23.31
N THR A 13 19.78 -6.29 -22.63
CA THR A 13 19.35 -4.97 -23.13
C THR A 13 18.83 -4.11 -21.96
N ALA A 14 19.59 -3.05 -21.65
CA ALA A 14 19.27 -1.97 -20.72
C ALA A 14 18.69 -2.38 -19.34
N SER A 15 19.57 -2.49 -18.34
CA SER A 15 19.19 -2.19 -16.95
C SER A 15 18.81 -0.70 -16.87
N GLY A 16 17.59 -0.37 -17.26
CA GLY A 16 17.02 0.95 -17.03
C GLY A 16 16.98 1.20 -15.54
N ASP A 17 17.66 2.24 -15.08
CA ASP A 17 17.64 2.63 -13.68
C ASP A 17 16.20 3.00 -13.30
N LEU A 18 15.64 2.35 -12.27
CA LEU A 18 14.30 2.65 -11.78
C LEU A 18 14.38 3.93 -10.94
N ILE A 19 14.29 5.08 -11.61
CA ILE A 19 14.21 6.37 -10.95
C ILE A 19 12.79 6.58 -10.46
N VAL A 20 12.63 6.77 -9.15
CA VAL A 20 11.34 7.11 -8.53
C VAL A 20 11.43 8.47 -7.87
N TYR A 21 10.47 9.34 -8.15
CA TYR A 21 10.39 10.66 -7.54
C TYR A 21 9.50 10.63 -6.29
N ARG A 22 9.84 11.47 -5.30
CA ARG A 22 9.11 11.57 -4.03
C ARG A 22 7.63 11.87 -4.22
N ASP A 23 7.30 12.69 -5.20
CA ASP A 23 5.91 13.07 -5.48
C ASP A 23 5.13 11.93 -6.14
N ASP A 24 5.77 11.14 -7.00
CA ASP A 24 5.13 9.95 -7.56
C ASP A 24 4.86 8.90 -6.49
N LEU A 25 5.79 8.70 -5.55
CA LEU A 25 5.56 7.82 -4.40
C LEU A 25 4.40 8.30 -3.52
N GLY A 26 4.32 9.63 -3.32
CA GLY A 26 3.19 10.26 -2.62
C GLY A 26 1.85 10.06 -3.34
N ARG A 27 1.83 10.17 -4.67
CA ARG A 27 0.64 9.94 -5.49
C ARG A 27 0.17 8.48 -5.40
N VAL A 28 1.09 7.52 -5.51
CA VAL A 28 0.75 6.09 -5.36
C VAL A 28 0.19 5.80 -3.96
N GLY A 29 0.81 6.35 -2.91
CA GLY A 29 0.31 6.21 -1.55
C GLY A 29 -1.11 6.77 -1.39
N HIS A 30 -1.38 7.94 -1.99
CA HIS A 30 -2.70 8.55 -1.98
C HIS A 30 -3.75 7.72 -2.74
N GLU A 31 -3.40 7.20 -3.92
CA GLU A 31 -4.32 6.33 -4.68
C GLU A 31 -4.65 5.04 -3.91
N ALA A 32 -3.67 4.45 -3.23
CA ALA A 32 -3.90 3.29 -2.35
C ALA A 32 -4.86 3.62 -1.20
N PHE A 33 -4.74 4.82 -0.59
CA PHE A 33 -5.67 5.31 0.42
C PHE A 33 -7.10 5.49 -0.13
N LEU A 34 -7.25 6.12 -1.31
CA LEU A 34 -8.54 6.28 -1.95
C LEU A 34 -9.17 4.94 -2.35
N LEU A 35 -8.35 3.99 -2.82
CA LEU A 35 -8.81 2.64 -3.14
C LEU A 35 -9.27 1.90 -1.89
N HIS A 36 -8.54 2.00 -0.77
CA HIS A 36 -8.95 1.44 0.52
C HIS A 36 -10.34 1.94 0.94
N ASP A 37 -10.59 3.25 0.90
CA ASP A 37 -11.89 3.83 1.29
C ASP A 37 -13.03 3.35 0.37
N ARG A 38 -12.78 3.34 -0.95
CA ARG A 38 -13.76 2.85 -1.94
C ARG A 38 -14.05 1.35 -1.75
N LEU A 39 -13.03 0.51 -1.58
CA LEU A 39 -13.19 -0.92 -1.35
C LEU A 39 -13.95 -1.20 -0.05
N LYS A 40 -13.64 -0.47 1.03
CA LYS A 40 -14.34 -0.62 2.30
C LYS A 40 -15.84 -0.36 2.15
N LYS A 41 -16.20 0.66 1.38
CA LYS A 41 -17.59 1.06 1.14
C LYS A 41 -18.31 0.17 0.14
N ALA A 42 -17.63 -0.26 -0.92
CA ALA A 42 -18.24 -1.02 -2.02
C ALA A 42 -18.27 -2.53 -1.73
N GLY A 43 -17.29 -3.03 -0.98
CA GLY A 43 -17.18 -4.45 -0.65
C GLY A 43 -17.97 -4.88 0.58
N ASP A 44 -18.50 -3.92 1.35
CA ASP A 44 -19.36 -4.23 2.48
C ASP A 44 -20.72 -4.78 2.00
N MET A 45 -20.85 -6.11 2.02
CA MET A 45 -22.08 -6.81 1.63
C MET A 45 -23.24 -6.61 2.62
N THR A 46 -23.01 -5.97 3.76
CA THR A 46 -24.07 -5.59 4.71
C THR A 46 -24.64 -4.20 4.40
N ARG A 47 -23.91 -3.39 3.62
CA ARG A 47 -24.28 -2.02 3.35
C ARG A 47 -25.52 -1.93 2.46
N GLY A 48 -26.57 -1.33 2.98
CA GLY A 48 -27.84 -1.14 2.27
C GLY A 48 -28.84 -2.30 2.45
N ALA A 49 -28.44 -3.38 3.13
CA ALA A 49 -29.38 -4.40 3.55
C ALA A 49 -30.21 -3.87 4.75
N LYS A 50 -31.35 -3.25 4.46
CA LYS A 50 -32.40 -3.05 5.46
C LYS A 50 -33.12 -4.40 5.62
N ASP A 51 -32.85 -5.05 6.74
CA ASP A 51 -33.53 -6.21 7.37
C ASP A 51 -33.80 -7.49 6.53
N ASP A 52 -34.25 -7.38 5.28
CA ASP A 52 -34.73 -8.52 4.47
C ASP A 52 -33.84 -8.85 3.25
N GLY A 53 -32.87 -7.99 2.91
CA GLY A 53 -32.12 -8.06 1.64
C GLY A 53 -30.65 -8.51 1.72
N SER A 54 -30.13 -8.92 2.89
CA SER A 54 -28.71 -9.30 2.98
C SER A 54 -28.45 -10.69 2.40
N THR A 55 -27.28 -10.87 1.77
CA THR A 55 -26.81 -12.19 1.32
C THR A 55 -26.76 -13.21 2.46
N ALA A 56 -26.41 -12.77 3.67
CA ALA A 56 -26.40 -13.62 4.86
C ALA A 56 -27.81 -14.09 5.27
N LYS A 57 -28.81 -13.21 5.17
CA LYS A 57 -30.22 -13.58 5.44
C LYS A 57 -30.74 -14.54 4.38
N ALA A 58 -30.47 -14.29 3.11
CA ALA A 58 -30.83 -15.19 2.02
C ALA A 58 -30.20 -16.58 2.20
N ALA A 59 -28.91 -16.63 2.58
CA ALA A 59 -28.21 -17.87 2.90
C ALA A 59 -28.90 -18.64 4.03
N SER A 60 -29.26 -17.95 5.12
CA SER A 60 -29.97 -18.53 6.25
C SER A 60 -31.35 -19.08 5.87
N VAL A 61 -32.16 -18.30 5.14
CA VAL A 61 -33.51 -18.73 4.70
C VAL A 61 -33.42 -19.95 3.78
N LEU A 62 -32.53 -19.92 2.80
CA LEU A 62 -32.34 -21.05 1.88
C LEU A 62 -31.89 -22.32 2.63
N ALA A 63 -30.99 -22.18 3.61
CA ALA A 63 -30.56 -23.30 4.44
C ALA A 63 -31.71 -23.85 5.31
N MET A 64 -32.56 -22.99 5.89
CA MET A 64 -33.75 -23.39 6.65
C MET A 64 -34.74 -24.18 5.80
N HIS A 65 -34.82 -23.89 4.49
CA HIS A 65 -35.63 -24.63 3.53
C HIS A 65 -34.89 -25.80 2.86
N HIS A 66 -33.77 -26.26 3.43
CA HIS A 66 -32.97 -27.39 2.96
C HIS A 66 -32.36 -27.24 1.55
N PHE A 67 -32.25 -26.01 1.04
CA PHE A 67 -31.53 -25.75 -0.21
C PHE A 67 -30.02 -25.70 0.04
N THR A 68 -29.25 -26.52 -0.68
CA THR A 68 -27.78 -26.55 -0.65
C THR A 68 -27.15 -25.18 -0.94
N LEU A 69 -27.85 -24.34 -1.71
CA LEU A 69 -27.42 -22.97 -2.02
C LEU A 69 -27.20 -22.11 -0.76
N GLY A 70 -27.94 -22.35 0.33
CA GLY A 70 -27.76 -21.62 1.58
C GLY A 70 -26.37 -21.82 2.21
N GLY A 71 -25.87 -23.05 2.21
CA GLY A 71 -24.49 -23.35 2.63
C GLY A 71 -23.46 -22.72 1.69
N ALA A 72 -23.67 -22.82 0.38
CA ALA A 72 -22.77 -22.22 -0.61
C ALA A 72 -22.65 -20.69 -0.48
N LEU A 73 -23.77 -19.98 -0.27
CA LEU A 73 -23.79 -18.52 -0.03
C LEU A 73 -23.10 -18.14 1.28
N THR A 74 -23.21 -18.98 2.32
CA THR A 74 -22.50 -18.78 3.58
C THR A 74 -20.98 -18.85 3.37
N THR A 75 -20.50 -19.90 2.70
CA THR A 75 -19.07 -20.03 2.36
C THR A 75 -18.58 -18.88 1.47
N MET A 76 -19.37 -18.50 0.45
CA MET A 76 -19.05 -17.37 -0.42
C MET A 76 -18.91 -16.07 0.39
N THR A 77 -19.83 -15.82 1.34
CA THR A 77 -19.80 -14.64 2.20
C THR A 77 -18.53 -14.59 3.06
N MET A 78 -18.12 -15.75 3.63
CA MET A 78 -16.89 -15.85 4.42
C MET A 78 -15.65 -15.55 3.57
N ILE A 79 -15.51 -16.23 2.43
CA ILE A 79 -14.37 -16.05 1.53
C ILE A 79 -14.30 -14.61 1.04
N TRP A 80 -15.43 -14.02 0.64
CA TRP A 80 -15.48 -12.63 0.22
C TRP A 80 -14.95 -11.68 1.30
N ASN A 81 -15.40 -11.85 2.55
CA ASN A 81 -14.96 -11.01 3.66
C ASN A 81 -13.45 -11.13 3.90
N ASP A 82 -12.90 -12.34 3.81
CA ASP A 82 -11.47 -12.58 4.01
C ASP A 82 -10.63 -11.96 2.88
N GLN A 83 -11.09 -12.07 1.62
CA GLN A 83 -10.42 -11.43 0.49
C GLN A 83 -10.52 -9.90 0.57
N LEU A 84 -11.68 -9.36 0.93
CA LEU A 84 -11.86 -7.91 1.13
C LEU A 84 -10.92 -7.40 2.22
N LYS A 85 -10.84 -8.07 3.38
CA LYS A 85 -9.89 -7.71 4.44
C LYS A 85 -8.46 -7.74 3.96
N THR A 86 -8.08 -8.76 3.19
CA THR A 86 -6.73 -8.88 2.63
C THR A 86 -6.39 -7.69 1.73
N LEU A 87 -7.29 -7.30 0.83
CA LEU A 87 -7.11 -6.15 -0.04
C LEU A 87 -7.05 -4.83 0.74
N LEU A 88 -7.92 -4.66 1.75
CA LEU A 88 -7.90 -3.49 2.61
C LEU A 88 -6.58 -3.35 3.37
N GLN A 89 -6.09 -4.45 3.96
CA GLN A 89 -4.79 -4.46 4.64
C GLN A 89 -3.64 -4.15 3.68
N ALA A 90 -3.65 -4.72 2.48
CA ALA A 90 -2.64 -4.43 1.47
C ALA A 90 -2.63 -2.94 1.07
N CYS A 91 -3.80 -2.36 0.80
CA CYS A 91 -3.90 -0.93 0.45
C CYS A 91 -3.44 -0.03 1.59
N ALA A 92 -3.84 -0.34 2.84
CA ALA A 92 -3.40 0.38 4.02
C ALA A 92 -1.89 0.26 4.22
N HIS A 93 -1.32 -0.93 4.06
CA HIS A 93 0.11 -1.16 4.18
C HIS A 93 0.92 -0.37 3.14
N ILE A 94 0.49 -0.39 1.87
CA ILE A 94 1.12 0.41 0.80
C ILE A 94 1.05 1.90 1.14
N SER A 95 -0.16 2.42 1.43
CA SER A 95 -0.35 3.84 1.77
C SER A 95 0.54 4.29 2.92
N ASN A 96 0.54 3.52 4.03
CA ASN A 96 1.32 3.85 5.22
C ASN A 96 2.83 3.77 4.97
N HIS A 97 3.29 2.74 4.25
CA HIS A 97 4.70 2.57 3.95
C HIS A 97 5.22 3.71 3.06
N LEU A 98 4.47 4.11 2.03
CA LEU A 98 4.90 5.18 1.13
C LEU A 98 4.89 6.56 1.81
N ASP A 99 3.91 6.83 2.68
CA ASP A 99 3.90 8.04 3.52
C ASP A 99 5.11 8.08 4.46
N TYR A 100 5.44 6.95 5.10
CA TYR A 100 6.64 6.82 5.91
C TYR A 100 7.92 7.06 5.10
N SER A 101 8.09 6.42 3.95
CA SER A 101 9.26 6.61 3.08
C SER A 101 9.44 8.07 2.69
N LYS A 102 8.35 8.75 2.30
CA LYS A 102 8.36 10.18 1.96
C LYS A 102 8.81 11.05 3.13
N LYS A 103 8.30 10.80 4.34
CA LYS A 103 8.68 11.53 5.56
C LYS A 103 10.13 11.27 5.97
N SER A 104 10.56 10.01 5.91
CA SER A 104 11.93 9.61 6.24
C SER A 104 12.96 10.22 5.28
N GLN A 105 12.65 10.26 3.98
CA GLN A 105 13.48 10.94 2.99
C GLN A 105 13.57 12.44 3.28
N ALA A 106 12.44 13.11 3.49
CA ALA A 106 12.43 14.55 3.81
C ALA A 106 13.23 14.88 5.08
N HIS A 107 13.16 14.03 6.11
CA HIS A 107 13.96 14.18 7.32
C HIS A 107 15.46 14.00 7.05
N THR A 108 15.82 12.99 6.25
CA THR A 108 17.21 12.75 5.85
C THR A 108 17.76 13.93 5.03
N ASP A 109 16.99 14.45 4.08
CA ASP A 109 17.37 15.62 3.28
C ASP A 109 17.59 16.85 4.17
N ALA A 110 16.71 17.09 5.14
CA ALA A 110 16.85 18.18 6.10
C ALA A 110 18.09 18.03 6.99
N LYS A 111 18.42 16.79 7.41
CA LYS A 111 19.63 16.51 8.17
C LYS A 111 20.88 16.77 7.34
N ILE A 112 20.93 16.29 6.09
CA ILE A 112 22.06 16.53 5.18
C ILE A 112 22.23 18.04 4.93
N ALA A 113 21.14 18.76 4.69
CA ALA A 113 21.19 20.20 4.50
C ALA A 113 21.73 20.94 5.73
N ALA A 114 21.35 20.51 6.94
CA ALA A 114 21.88 21.05 8.19
C ALA A 114 23.37 20.71 8.39
N ASP A 115 23.77 19.47 8.10
CA ASP A 115 25.16 19.02 8.20
C ASP A 115 26.08 19.75 7.19
N MET A 116 25.53 20.20 6.05
CA MET A 116 26.23 20.95 4.99
C MET A 116 26.11 22.48 5.11
N ALA A 117 25.54 22.98 6.21
CA ALA A 117 25.43 24.41 6.49
C ALA A 117 26.41 24.84 7.58
N ARG A 118 26.98 26.04 7.42
CA ARG A 118 27.75 26.72 8.48
C ARG A 118 26.78 27.20 9.57
N ARG A 119 27.31 27.54 10.76
CA ARG A 119 26.52 28.06 11.90
C ARG A 119 25.68 29.29 11.58
N ASP A 120 26.06 30.06 10.57
CA ASP A 120 25.33 31.25 10.09
C ASP A 120 24.24 30.90 9.06
N GLY A 121 24.04 29.62 8.74
CA GLY A 121 23.07 29.13 7.78
C GLY A 121 23.55 29.19 6.31
N ALA A 122 24.76 29.69 6.06
CA ALA A 122 25.33 29.70 4.71
C ALA A 122 25.81 28.29 4.31
N ALA A 123 25.70 27.96 3.02
CA ALA A 123 26.23 26.69 2.50
C ALA A 123 27.75 26.62 2.71
N MET A 124 28.26 25.43 3.08
CA MET A 124 29.70 25.22 3.22
C MET A 124 30.41 25.38 1.87
N PRO A 125 31.56 26.09 1.82
CA PRO A 125 32.34 26.22 0.59
C PRO A 125 33.02 24.89 0.25
N VAL A 126 33.23 24.64 -1.04
CA VAL A 126 33.87 23.40 -1.55
C VAL A 126 35.24 23.15 -0.91
N SER A 127 35.99 24.21 -0.59
CA SER A 127 37.28 24.10 0.09
C SER A 127 37.21 23.55 1.51
N GLU A 128 36.09 23.74 2.22
CA GLU A 128 35.86 23.10 3.53
C GLU A 128 35.35 21.67 3.36
N ILE A 129 34.47 21.41 2.40
CA ILE A 129 33.95 20.07 2.11
C ILE A 129 35.09 19.12 1.70
N SER A 130 36.06 19.61 0.94
CA SER A 130 37.21 18.82 0.46
C SER A 130 38.04 18.23 1.59
N LYS A 131 38.05 18.86 2.77
CA LYS A 131 38.79 18.38 3.96
C LYS A 131 38.23 17.09 4.56
N TYR A 132 37.01 16.69 4.21
CA TYR A 132 36.38 15.45 4.67
C TYR A 132 36.71 14.23 3.79
N TYR A 133 37.41 14.43 2.68
CA TYR A 133 37.71 13.39 1.68
C TYR A 133 39.23 13.13 1.51
N GLU A 134 40.07 13.68 2.40
CA GLU A 134 41.51 13.35 2.53
C GLU A 134 41.72 12.15 3.47
#